data_AF-A0AAV1K8X1-F1
#
_entry.id   AF-A0AAV1K8X1-F1
#
_cell.length_a   1.000
_cell.length_b   1.000
_cell.length_c   1.000
_cell.angle_alpha   90.00
_cell.angle_beta   90.00
_cell.angle_gamma   90.00
#
_symmetry.space_group_name_H-M   'P 1'
#
loop_
_entity.id
_entity.type
_entity.pdbx_description
1 polymer ?
#
loop_
_entity_poly.entity_id
_entity_poly.type
_entity_poly.pdbx_seq_one_letter_code
_entity_poly.pdbx_strand_id
1 'polypeptide(L)'
;MYVKINKKKRVGAGAPVYLAAVMEYLATEILELAGNAARDNKKTRIIPRHFQLAIRNDEDLNKPLSGVTVAQGGVLSNIQAVLLPKKTEKMA
;
A
#
# COMPACT_ATOMS: atom_id res chain seq x y z
N MET A 1 -32.68 -11.54 -6.63
CA MET A 1 -31.42 -11.24 -7.36
C MET A 1 -30.30 -12.02 -6.71
N TYR A 2 -29.71 -13.01 -7.38
CA TYR A 2 -28.66 -13.87 -6.81
C TYR A 2 -27.33 -13.60 -7.53
N VAL A 3 -26.31 -13.17 -6.79
CA VAL A 3 -24.94 -13.06 -7.27
C VAL A 3 -24.29 -14.44 -7.21
N LYS A 4 -23.92 -15.01 -8.36
CA LYS A 4 -23.31 -16.34 -8.46
C LYS A 4 -21.81 -16.24 -8.16
N ILE A 5 -21.43 -16.55 -6.93
CA ILE A 5 -20.02 -16.70 -6.53
C ILE A 5 -19.72 -18.21 -6.45
N ASN A 6 -18.67 -18.65 -7.14
CA ASN A 6 -18.49 -20.03 -7.60
C ASN A 6 -18.04 -21.05 -6.52
N LYS A 7 -18.65 -21.00 -5.32
CA LYS A 7 -18.46 -22.01 -4.25
C LYS A 7 -19.70 -22.26 -3.36
N LYS A 8 -20.79 -21.49 -3.48
CA LYS A 8 -22.01 -21.70 -2.66
C LYS A 8 -23.30 -21.55 -3.48
N LYS A 9 -24.29 -22.41 -3.19
CA LYS A 9 -25.59 -22.47 -3.89
C LYS A 9 -26.47 -21.22 -3.65
N ARG A 10 -26.25 -20.49 -2.54
CA ARG A 10 -26.95 -19.24 -2.20
C ARG A 10 -25.99 -18.28 -1.47
N VAL A 11 -26.14 -16.99 -1.74
CA VAL A 11 -25.46 -15.87 -1.07
C VAL A 11 -26.54 -14.99 -0.45
N GLY A 12 -26.39 -14.62 0.83
CA GLY A 12 -27.36 -13.75 1.51
C GLY A 12 -27.40 -12.36 0.90
N ALA A 13 -28.57 -11.71 0.92
CA ALA A 13 -28.76 -10.40 0.27
C ALA A 13 -27.84 -9.29 0.82
N GLY A 14 -27.49 -9.34 2.11
CA GLY A 14 -26.57 -8.38 2.74
C GLY A 14 -25.09 -8.65 2.47
N ALA A 15 -24.70 -9.85 2.02
CA ALA A 15 -23.31 -10.20 1.78
C ALA A 15 -22.60 -9.32 0.73
N PRO A 16 -23.18 -9.06 -0.46
CA PRO A 16 -22.54 -8.16 -1.44
C PRO A 16 -22.45 -6.71 -0.94
N VAL A 17 -23.42 -6.24 -0.13
CA VAL A 17 -23.40 -4.89 0.44
C VAL A 17 -22.26 -4.75 1.44
N TYR A 18 -22.13 -5.70 2.37
CA TYR A 18 -21.05 -5.71 3.34
C TYR A 18 -19.68 -5.80 2.67
N LEU A 19 -19.52 -6.70 1.70
CA LEU A 19 -18.26 -6.84 0.96
C LEU A 19 -17.91 -5.57 0.19
N ALA A 20 -18.88 -4.93 -0.47
CA ALA A 20 -18.66 -3.68 -1.19
C ALA A 20 -18.17 -2.57 -0.26
N ALA A 21 -18.80 -2.41 0.90
CA ALA A 21 -18.40 -1.41 1.89
C ALA A 21 -16.97 -1.65 2.41
N VAL A 22 -16.60 -2.90 2.70
CA VAL A 22 -15.23 -3.24 3.13
C VAL A 22 -14.22 -2.98 2.01
N MET A 23 -14.55 -3.34 0.77
CA MET A 23 -13.68 -3.09 -0.39
C MET A 23 -13.49 -1.59 -0.65
N GLU A 24 -14.55 -0.79 -0.51
CA GLU A 24 -14.50 0.67 -0.66
C GLU A 24 -13.63 1.32 0.42
N TYR A 25 -13.78 0.89 1.67
CA TYR A 25 -12.95 1.37 2.77
C TYR A 25 -11.47 1.09 2.52
N LEU A 26 -11.11 -0.15 2.17
CA LEU A 26 -9.72 -0.53 1.91
C LEU A 26 -9.14 0.20 0.68
N ALA A 27 -9.93 0.37 -0.38
CA ALA A 27 -9.50 1.12 -1.55
C ALA A 27 -9.24 2.59 -1.23
N THR A 28 -10.11 3.20 -0.41
CA THR A 28 -9.98 4.60 0.02
C THR A 28 -8.73 4.81 0.85
N GLU A 29 -8.48 3.96 1.85
CA GLU A 29 -7.29 4.03 2.71
C GLU A 29 -5.99 3.98 1.90
N ILE A 30 -5.87 2.99 0.99
CA ILE A 30 -4.67 2.83 0.16
C ILE A 30 -4.51 4.02 -0.80
N LEU A 31 -5.60 4.54 -1.37
CA LEU A 31 -5.56 5.67 -2.29
C LEU A 31 -5.22 6.98 -1.59
N GLU A 32 -5.69 7.19 -0.36
CA GLU A 32 -5.36 8.35 0.47
C GLU A 32 -3.85 8.40 0.74
N LEU A 33 -3.29 7.31 1.27
CA LEU A 33 -1.86 7.21 1.57
C LEU A 33 -1.00 7.28 0.30
N ALA A 34 -1.41 6.65 -0.80
CA ALA A 34 -0.72 6.75 -2.08
C ALA A 34 -0.81 8.16 -2.69
N GLY A 35 -1.92 8.87 -2.46
CA GLY A 35 -2.09 10.28 -2.82
C GLY A 35 -1.16 11.19 -2.03
N ASN A 36 -1.03 10.96 -0.73
CA ASN A 36 -0.08 11.66 0.14
C ASN A 36 1.36 11.42 -0.34
N ALA A 37 1.75 10.16 -0.58
CA ALA A 37 3.07 9.84 -1.13
C ALA A 37 3.33 10.47 -2.51
N ALA A 38 2.30 10.60 -3.36
CA ALA A 38 2.42 11.30 -4.63
C ALA A 38 2.69 12.80 -4.44
N ARG A 39 1.94 13.42 -3.51
CA ARG A 39 2.07 14.83 -3.16
C ARG A 39 3.45 15.13 -2.56
N ASP A 40 3.96 14.28 -1.68
CA ASP A 40 5.29 14.42 -1.08
C ASP A 40 6.40 14.35 -2.14
N ASN A 41 6.20 13.51 -3.17
CA ASN A 41 7.07 13.44 -4.35
C ASN A 41 6.81 14.55 -5.38
N LYS A 42 5.99 15.56 -5.05
CA LYS A 42 5.62 16.69 -5.91
C LYS A 42 5.00 16.25 -7.24
N LYS A 43 4.19 15.18 -7.21
CA LYS A 43 3.45 14.65 -8.36
C LYS A 43 1.95 14.73 -8.10
N THR A 44 1.19 15.00 -9.16
CA THR A 44 -0.28 15.01 -9.12
C THR A 44 -0.90 13.67 -9.51
N ARG A 45 -0.11 12.77 -10.14
CA ARG A 45 -0.54 11.45 -10.58
C ARG A 45 0.04 10.37 -9.67
N ILE A 46 -0.82 9.47 -9.20
CA ILE A 46 -0.42 8.26 -8.49
C ILE A 46 0.22 7.29 -9.49
N ILE A 47 1.40 6.76 -9.14
CA ILE A 47 2.14 5.73 -9.92
C ILE A 47 2.45 4.54 -9.01
N PRO A 48 2.88 3.38 -9.55
CA PRO A 48 3.15 2.19 -8.74
C PRO A 48 4.13 2.41 -7.57
N ARG A 49 5.11 3.32 -7.72
CA ARG A 49 6.00 3.73 -6.63
C ARG A 49 5.25 4.28 -5.42
N HIS A 50 4.21 5.08 -5.63
CA HIS A 50 3.45 5.69 -4.52
C HIS A 50 2.64 4.65 -3.75
N PHE A 51 2.08 3.64 -4.44
CA PHE A 51 1.45 2.50 -3.78
C PHE A 51 2.44 1.71 -2.94
N GLN A 52 3.64 1.44 -3.47
CA GLN A 52 4.67 0.75 -2.70
C GLN A 52 5.10 1.54 -1.46
N LEU A 53 5.28 2.85 -1.57
CA LEU A 53 5.62 3.70 -0.44
C LEU A 53 4.50 3.72 0.62
N ALA A 54 3.25 3.87 0.19
CA ALA A 54 2.09 3.85 1.08
C ALA A 54 1.97 2.52 1.83
N ILE A 55 1.97 1.40 1.11
CA ILE A 55 1.80 0.06 1.69
C ILE A 55 2.93 -0.29 2.64
N ARG A 56 4.19 0.04 2.31
CA ARG A 56 5.35 -0.40 3.11
C ARG A 56 5.65 0.50 4.31
N ASN A 57 5.20 1.75 4.29
CA ASN A 57 5.35 2.66 5.44
C ASN A 57 4.19 2.54 6.45
N ASP A 58 3.05 1.99 6.04
CA ASP A 58 1.90 1.76 6.92
C ASP A 58 1.88 0.32 7.45
N GLU A 59 1.83 0.13 8.77
CA GLU A 59 1.87 -1.21 9.37
C GLU A 59 0.61 -2.04 9.10
N ASP A 60 -0.55 -1.38 9.08
CA ASP A 60 -1.85 -2.03 8.92
C ASP A 60 -2.06 -2.51 7.49
N LEU A 61 -1.40 -1.90 6.51
CA LEU A 61 -1.30 -2.37 5.13
C LEU A 61 -0.12 -3.33 4.91
N ASN A 62 1.05 -3.08 5.51
CA ASN A 62 2.24 -3.90 5.26
C ASN A 62 2.09 -5.33 5.78
N LYS A 63 1.47 -5.52 6.95
CA LYS A 63 1.24 -6.85 7.55
C LYS A 63 0.40 -7.76 6.64
N PRO A 64 -0.83 -7.39 6.23
CA PRO A 64 -1.64 -8.23 5.34
C PRO A 64 -1.08 -8.33 3.91
N LEU A 65 -0.28 -7.36 3.45
CA LEU A 65 0.31 -7.33 2.10
C LEU A 65 1.80 -7.74 2.08
N SER A 66 2.29 -8.40 3.13
CA SER A 66 3.70 -8.79 3.27
C SER A 66 4.18 -9.69 2.13
N GLY A 67 3.35 -10.62 1.64
CA GLY A 67 3.65 -11.51 0.51
C GLY A 67 3.29 -10.97 -0.88
N VAL A 68 2.75 -9.76 -0.99
CA VAL A 68 2.29 -9.20 -2.27
C VAL A 68 3.40 -8.37 -2.92
N THR A 69 3.60 -8.55 -4.23
CA THR A 69 4.57 -7.74 -5.00
C THR A 69 3.85 -6.63 -5.77
N VAL A 70 4.23 -5.38 -5.54
CA VAL A 70 3.78 -4.24 -6.36
C VAL A 70 4.72 -4.11 -7.56
N ALA A 71 4.21 -4.47 -8.75
CA ALA A 71 4.95 -4.31 -9.99
C ALA A 71 5.37 -2.83 -10.18
N GLN A 72 6.63 -2.59 -10.56
CA GLN A 72 7.19 -1.24 -10.73
C GLN A 72 7.21 -0.36 -9.45
N GLY A 73 7.06 -0.96 -8.26
CA GLY A 73 7.04 -0.23 -6.98
C GLY A 73 8.42 0.11 -6.40
N GLY A 74 9.43 -0.69 -6.72
CA GLY A 74 10.76 -0.62 -6.06
C GLY A 74 10.70 -0.99 -4.57
N VAL A 75 11.62 -0.47 -3.77
CA VAL A 75 11.72 -0.75 -2.31
C VAL A 75 11.80 0.53 -1.49
N LEU A 76 11.47 0.48 -0.20
CA LEU A 76 11.76 1.60 0.70
C LEU A 76 13.26 1.87 0.72
N SER A 77 13.62 3.15 0.60
CA SER A 77 15.02 3.56 0.67
C SER A 77 15.52 3.35 2.09
N ASN A 78 16.39 2.37 2.29
CA ASN A 78 16.98 2.05 3.58
C ASN A 78 18.43 1.65 3.38
N ILE A 79 19.36 2.36 4.04
CA ILE A 79 20.79 2.04 4.04
C ILE A 79 21.15 1.62 5.46
N GLN A 80 21.65 0.40 5.61
CA GLN A 80 22.10 -0.10 6.92
C GLN A 80 23.24 0.79 7.44
N ALA A 81 23.19 1.15 8.73
CA ALA A 81 24.14 2.09 9.33
C ALA A 81 25.62 1.67 9.16
N VAL A 82 25.89 0.36 9.13
CA VAL A 82 27.23 -0.21 8.90
C VAL A 82 27.80 0.14 7.52
N LEU A 83 26.95 0.44 6.53
CA LEU A 83 27.34 0.81 5.17
C LEU A 83 27.61 2.31 5.02
N LEU A 84 27.32 3.11 6.04
CA LEU A 84 27.59 4.55 5.99
C LEU A 84 29.09 4.83 6.13
N PRO A 85 29.61 5.87 5.45
CA PRO A 85 30.99 6.28 5.62
C PRO A 85 31.27 6.57 7.10
N LYS A 86 32.43 6.15 7.60
CA LYS A 86 32.89 6.58 8.92
C LYS A 86 33.04 8.10 8.91
N LYS A 87 32.46 8.77 9.90
CA LYS A 87 32.55 10.22 10.05
C LYS A 87 34.01 10.59 10.32
N THR A 88 34.74 11.03 9.30
CA THR A 88 35.99 11.77 9.50
C THR A 88 35.61 13.17 9.96
N GLU A 89 36.02 13.55 11.16
CA GLU A 89 35.91 14.93 11.62
C GLU A 89 36.62 15.82 10.60
N LYS A 90 35.88 16.75 9.97
CA LYS A 90 36.52 17.85 9.26
C LYS A 90 37.22 18.67 10.32
N MET A 91 38.54 18.53 10.42
CA MET A 91 39.37 19.48 11.13
C MET A 91 39.14 20.84 10.47
N ALA A 92 38.55 21.75 11.23
CA ALA A 92 38.41 23.16 10.88
C ALA A 92 39.77 23.85 10.96
#